data_AF-A0A1I2DUH8-F1
#
_entry.id   AF-A0A1I2DUH8-F1
#
_cell.length_a   1.000
_cell.length_b   1.000
_cell.length_c   1.000
_cell.angle_alpha   90.00
_cell.angle_beta   90.00
_cell.angle_gamma   90.00
#
_symmetry.space_group_name_H-M   'P 1'
#
loop_
_entity.id
_entity.type
_entity.pdbx_description
1 polymer ?
#
loop_
_entity_poly.entity_id
_entity_poly.type
_entity_poly.pdbx_seq_one_letter_code
_entity_poly.pdbx_strand_id
1 'polypeptide(L)' 'MERLPAYSPMLNPVELVWSQLKRSLKNRVFTSLESLQAAVLEEVDYLQADHQRIRCFFRKKEVAFFTD' A
#
# COMPACT_ATOMS: atom_id res chain seq x y z
N MET A 1 -0.79 -14.56 -20.89
CA MET A 1 -1.68 -13.39 -20.68
C MET A 1 -2.72 -13.81 -19.65
N GLU A 2 -2.45 -13.61 -18.36
CA GLU A 2 -3.44 -13.86 -17.32
C GLU A 2 -4.37 -12.65 -17.22
N ARG A 3 -5.64 -12.84 -17.55
CA ARG A 3 -6.71 -11.87 -17.31
C ARG A 3 -7.19 -12.05 -15.88
N LEU A 4 -6.80 -11.14 -14.99
CA LEU A 4 -7.43 -11.02 -13.68
C LEU A 4 -8.90 -10.60 -13.87
N PRO A 5 -9.86 -11.21 -13.15
CA PRO A 5 -11.25 -10.79 -13.24
C PRO A 5 -11.38 -9.33 -12.82
N ALA A 6 -12.13 -8.55 -13.61
CA ALA A 6 -12.47 -7.18 -13.27
C ALA A 6 -13.16 -7.17 -11.90
N TYR A 7 -12.69 -6.32 -10.98
CA TYR A 7 -13.21 -6.14 -9.62
C TYR A 7 -12.80 -7.15 -8.53
N SER A 8 -11.54 -7.59 -8.50
CA SER A 8 -10.95 -8.11 -7.24
C SER A 8 -9.87 -7.18 -6.69
N PRO A 9 -10.25 -6.05 -6.04
CA PRO A 9 -9.28 -5.24 -5.30
C PRO A 9 -8.52 -6.06 -4.24
N MET A 10 -9.13 -7.14 -3.74
CA MET A 10 -8.52 -8.06 -2.77
C MET A 10 -7.42 -8.97 -3.32
N LEU A 11 -7.20 -8.99 -4.65
CA LEU A 11 -6.13 -9.75 -5.31
C LEU A 11 -4.97 -8.86 -5.78
N ASN A 12 -5.06 -7.54 -5.61
CA ASN A 12 -3.99 -6.66 -6.06
C ASN A 12 -3.02 -6.38 -4.89
N PRO A 13 -1.77 -6.87 -4.92
CA PRO A 13 -0.75 -6.57 -3.90
C PRO A 13 -0.53 -5.07 -3.69
N VAL A 14 -0.94 -4.23 -4.66
CA VAL A 14 -0.97 -2.78 -4.52
C VAL A 14 -1.85 -2.30 -3.37
N GLU A 15 -2.96 -2.97 -3.05
CA GLU A 15 -3.86 -2.57 -1.95
C GLU A 15 -3.20 -2.80 -0.59
N LEU A 16 -2.36 -3.83 -0.46
CA LEU A 16 -1.58 -4.07 0.75
C LEU A 16 -0.50 -3.01 0.95
N VAL A 17 0.16 -2.62 -0.14
CA VAL A 17 1.11 -1.50 -0.15
C VAL A 17 0.40 -0.21 0.24
N TRP A 18 -0.79 0.04 -0.31
CA TRP A 18 -1.61 1.21 0.00
C TRP A 18 -2.11 1.23 1.45
N SER A 19 -2.49 0.08 2.01
CA SER A 19 -2.86 -0.07 3.42
C SER A 19 -1.67 0.26 4.34
N GLN A 20 -0.47 -0.22 4.01
CA GLN A 20 0.76 0.12 4.74
C GLN A 20 1.09 1.61 4.66
N LEU A 21 1.00 2.21 3.46
CA LEU A 21 1.18 3.65 3.26
C LEU A 21 0.22 4.46 4.12
N LYS A 22 -1.08 4.18 4.05
CA LYS A 22 -2.10 4.83 4.90
C LYS A 22 -1.81 4.65 6.38
N ARG A 23 -1.30 3.48 6.81
CA ARG A 23 -0.94 3.20 8.20
C ARG A 23 0.32 3.96 8.67
N SER A 24 1.25 4.27 7.77
CA SER A 24 2.44 5.11 8.07
C SER A 24 2.10 6.60 8.15
N LEU A 25 1.16 7.04 7.32
CA LEU A 25 0.71 8.43 7.21
C LEU A 25 -0.44 8.77 8.19
N LYS A 26 -0.99 7.77 8.89
CA LYS A 26 -2.02 7.99 9.92
C LYS A 26 -1.48 8.91 11.01
N ASN A 27 -2.38 9.70 11.62
CA ASN A 27 -2.06 10.68 12.66
C ASN A 27 -1.12 11.82 12.22
N ARG A 28 -0.89 12.00 10.91
CA ARG A 28 -0.22 13.18 10.36
C ARG A 28 -1.27 14.09 9.74
N VAL A 29 -1.17 15.40 10.02
CA VAL A 29 -2.00 16.43 9.38
C VAL A 29 -1.14 17.14 8.36
N PHE A 30 -1.57 17.14 7.10
CA PHE A 30 -0.91 17.84 6.02
C PHE A 30 -1.68 19.12 5.72
N THR A 31 -0.99 20.26 5.70
CA THR A 31 -1.58 21.57 5.46
C THR A 31 -1.53 22.00 4.00
N SER A 32 -0.77 21.27 3.16
CA SER A 32 -0.67 21.49 1.71
C SER A 32 -0.65 20.17 0.95
N LEU A 33 -1.13 20.19 -0.29
CA LEU A 33 -1.07 19.02 -1.19
C LEU A 33 0.39 18.60 -1.44
N GLU A 34 1.30 19.56 -1.55
CA GLU A 34 2.74 19.32 -1.75
C GLU A 34 3.35 18.57 -0.56
N SER A 35 2.98 18.92 0.68
CA SER A 35 3.46 18.23 1.88
C SER A 35 2.95 16.79 1.96
N LEU A 36 1.69 16.56 1.56
CA LEU A 36 1.13 15.22 1.44
C LEU A 36 1.87 14.42 0.35
N GLN A 37 2.07 15.00 -0.82
CA GLN A 37 2.76 14.34 -1.93
C GLN A 37 4.20 13.98 -1.56
N ALA A 38 4.94 14.89 -0.93
CA ALA A 38 6.30 14.63 -0.48
C ALA A 38 6.35 13.47 0.53
N ALA A 39 5.45 13.46 1.52
CA ALA A 39 5.39 12.39 2.50
C ALA A 39 5.00 11.03 1.89
N VAL A 40 4.08 11.02 0.92
CA VAL A 40 3.72 9.80 0.19
C VAL A 40 4.93 9.28 -0.61
N LEU A 41 5.64 10.17 -1.31
CA LEU A 41 6.83 9.79 -2.08
C LEU A 41 7.95 9.25 -1.20
N GLU A 42 8.19 9.86 -0.04
CA GLU A 42 9.18 9.41 0.94
C GLU A 42 8.86 8.01 1.47
N GLU A 43 7.60 7.76 1.87
CA GLU A 43 7.19 6.44 2.35
C GLU A 43 7.21 5.37 1.23
N VAL A 44 6.92 5.76 -0.01
CA VAL A 44 7.07 4.86 -1.18
C VAL A 44 8.55 4.53 -1.42
N ASP A 45 9.44 5.51 -1.34
CA ASP A 45 10.88 5.29 -1.52
C ASP A 45 11.45 4.38 -0.42
N TYR A 46 11.02 4.59 0.83
CA TYR A 46 11.36 3.72 1.95
C TYR A 46 10.90 2.28 1.74
N LEU A 47 9.64 2.09 1.29
CA LEU A 47 9.13 0.77 0.94
C LEU A 47 9.90 0.15 -0.23
N GLN A 48 10.25 0.95 -1.23
CA GLN A 48 11.03 0.52 -2.38
C GLN A 48 12.42 0.07 -1.98
N ALA A 49 13.08 0.73 -1.04
CA ALA A 49 14.38 0.33 -0.50
C ALA A 49 14.32 -1.00 0.27
N ASP A 50 13.17 -1.34 0.88
CA ASP A 50 12.94 -2.60 1.59
C ASP A 50 12.33 -3.68 0.67
N HIS A 51 13.15 -4.22 -0.22
CA HIS A 51 12.76 -5.25 -1.19
C HIS A 51 12.24 -6.53 -0.50
N GLN A 52 12.67 -6.84 0.73
CA GLN A 52 12.19 -8.01 1.47
C GLN A 52 10.73 -7.82 1.89
N ARG A 53 10.40 -6.63 2.39
CA ARG A 53 9.06 -6.27 2.85
C ARG A 53 8.07 -6.18 1.69
N ILE A 54 8.51 -5.67 0.54
CA ILE A 54 7.73 -5.74 -0.71
C ILE A 54 7.38 -7.19 -1.04
N ARG A 55 8.38 -8.08 -1.07
CA ARG A 55 8.17 -9.51 -1.40
C ARG A 55 7.19 -10.19 -0.45
N CYS A 56 7.13 -9.80 0.82
CA CYS A 56 6.13 -10.31 1.77
C CYS A 56 4.69 -9.93 1.40
N PHE A 57 4.44 -8.75 0.81
CA PHE A 57 3.10 -8.37 0.35
C PHE A 57 2.62 -9.23 -0.82
N PHE A 58 3.51 -9.59 -1.75
CA PHE A 58 3.18 -10.47 -2.88
C PHE A 58 3.06 -11.96 -2.48
N ARG A 59 3.48 -12.34 -1.27
CA ARG A 59 3.45 -13.72 -0.77
C ARG A 59 2.26 -14.03 0.13
N LYS A 60 1.56 -13.01 0.64
CA LYS A 60 0.36 -13.21 1.46
C LYS A 60 -0.83 -13.63 0.58
N LYS A 61 -1.27 -14.89 0.74
CA LYS A 61 -2.43 -15.47 0.06
C LYS A 61 -3.79 -15.06 0.66
N GLU A 62 -3.81 -14.42 1.82
CA GLU A 62 -5.05 -14.16 2.56
C GLU A 62 -5.07 -12.71 3.04
N VAL A 63 -5.82 -11.87 2.32
CA VAL A 63 -6.26 -10.58 2.85
C VAL A 63 -7.54 -10.86 3.62
N ALA A 64 -7.38 -11.20 4.90
CA ALA A 64 -8.51 -11.40 5.80
C ALA A 64 -9.30 -10.09 5.93
N PHE A 65 -10.59 -10.19 5.65
CA PHE A 65 -11.60 -9.15 5.81
C PHE A 65 -11.55 -8.61 7.24
N PHE A 66 -11.21 -7.33 7.39
CA PHE A 66 -11.67 -6.56 8.53
C PHE A 66 -13.02 -5.98 8.09
N THR A 67 -14.09 -6.73 8.35
CA THR A 67 -15.44 -6.18 8.37
C THR A 67 -15.59 -5.41 9.70
N ASP A 68 -16.14 -4.19 9.57
CA ASP A 68 -16.62 -3.21 10.57
C ASP A 68 -16.30 -3.46 12.06
#